data_AF-A0A5J4S5L7-F1
#
_entry.id   AF-A0A5J4S5L7-F1
#
_cell.length_a   1.000
_cell.length_b   1.000
_cell.length_c   1.000
_cell.angle_alpha   90.00
_cell.angle_beta   90.00
_cell.angle_gamma   90.00
#
_symmetry.space_group_name_H-M   'P 1'
#
loop_
_entity.id
_entity.type
_entity.pdbx_description
1 polymer ?
#
loop_
_entity_poly.entity_id
_entity_poly.type
_entity_poly.pdbx_seq_one_letter_code
_entity_poly.pdbx_strand_id
1 'polypeptide(L)' 'MILIILNITGLLGTLIWLLISPGWEPFVAVIGMITTLIVQLFGGGNNNLTKMSQKGGKNSINYQSNENITINN' A
#
# COMPACT_ATOMS: atom_id res chain seq x y z
N MET A 1 5.51 -7.63 -4.64
CA MET A 1 5.75 -8.00 -6.05
C MET A 1 4.72 -8.99 -6.58
N ILE A 2 4.44 -10.11 -5.89
CA ILE A 2 3.43 -11.10 -6.32
C ILE A 2 2.02 -10.50 -6.55
N LEU A 3 1.60 -9.55 -5.71
CA LEU A 3 0.31 -8.85 -5.81
C LEU A 3 0.16 -8.02 -7.09
N ILE A 4 1.23 -7.35 -7.53
CA ILE A 4 1.22 -6.54 -8.75
C ILE A 4 1.05 -7.45 -9.97
N ILE A 5 1.77 -8.58 -9.99
CA ILE A 5 1.66 -9.57 -11.06
C ILE A 5 0.23 -10.11 -11.14
N LEU A 6 -0.36 -10.49 -10.00
CA LEU A 6 -1.74 -10.97 -9.91
C LEU A 6 -2.74 -9.93 -10.48
N ASN A 7 -2.57 -8.66 -10.11
CA ASN A 7 -3.44 -7.59 -10.60
C ASN A 7 -3.28 -7.31 -12.10
N ILE A 8 -2.06 -7.40 -12.64
CA ILE A 8 -1.84 -7.29 -14.09
C ILE A 8 -2.54 -8.44 -14.82
N THR A 9 -2.42 -9.68 -14.33
CA THR A 9 -3.12 -10.83 -14.92
C THR A 9 -4.63 -10.65 -14.86
N GLY A 10 -5.17 -10.18 -13.73
CA GLY A 10 -6.58 -9.89 -13.60
C GLY A 10 -7.05 -8.76 -14.53
N LEU A 11 -6.26 -7.69 -14.70
CA LEU A 11 -6.55 -6.61 -15.64
C LEU A 11 -6.66 -7.14 -17.08
N LEU A 12 -5.72 -7.99 -17.51
CA LEU A 12 -5.77 -8.63 -18.82
C LEU A 12 -7.04 -9.47 -18.98
N GLY A 13 -7.43 -10.23 -17.96
CA GLY A 13 -8.69 -10.98 -17.95
C GLY A 13 -9.92 -10.07 -18.14
N THR A 14 -9.99 -8.96 -17.40
CA THR A 14 -11.09 -7.99 -17.54
C THR A 14 -11.11 -7.27 -18.90
N LEU A 15 -9.94 -7.01 -19.50
CA LEU A 15 -9.83 -6.45 -20.84
C LEU A 15 -10.31 -7.45 -21.91
N ILE A 16 -9.91 -8.71 -21.81
CA ILE A 16 -10.40 -9.77 -22.70
C ILE A 16 -11.92 -9.92 -22.56
N TRP A 17 -12.44 -9.89 -21.33
CA TRP A 17 -13.88 -9.95 -21.09
C TRP A 17 -14.62 -8.77 -21.72
N LEU A 18 -14.08 -7.54 -21.59
CA LEU A 18 -14.64 -6.35 -22.23
C LEU A 18 -14.66 -6.44 -23.76
N LEU A 19 -13.64 -7.06 -24.36
CA LEU A 19 -13.55 -7.23 -25.82
C LEU A 19 -14.52 -8.29 -26.36
N ILE A 20 -14.72 -9.38 -25.62
CA ILE A 20 -15.61 -10.48 -26.04
C ILE A 20 -17.08 -10.11 -25.80
N SER A 21 -17.38 -9.49 -24.66
CA SER A 21 -18.73 -9.16 -24.22
C SER A 21 -18.78 -7.71 -23.74
N PRO A 22 -18.76 -6.73 -24.66
CA PRO A 22 -18.78 -5.33 -24.28
C PRO A 22 -20.08 -4.99 -23.54
N GLY A 23 -19.94 -4.43 -22.34
CA GLY A 23 -21.05 -4.13 -21.46
C GLY A 23 -20.60 -3.31 -20.26
N TRP A 24 -21.58 -2.91 -19.44
CA TRP A 24 -21.32 -2.07 -18.26
C TRP A 24 -20.45 -2.78 -17.20
N GLU A 25 -20.75 -4.04 -16.91
CA GLU A 25 -20.04 -4.84 -15.90
C GLU A 25 -18.54 -4.99 -16.18
N PRO A 26 -18.10 -5.47 -17.37
CA PRO A 26 -16.68 -5.57 -17.67
C PRO A 26 -15.99 -4.21 -17.76
N PHE A 27 -16.71 -3.15 -18.16
CA PHE A 27 -16.17 -1.80 -18.20
C PHE A 27 -15.81 -1.28 -16.80
N VAL A 28 -16.73 -1.41 -15.84
CA VAL A 28 -16.47 -1.04 -14.43
C VAL A 28 -15.39 -1.93 -13.83
N ALA A 29 -15.34 -3.21 -14.18
CA ALA A 29 -14.27 -4.11 -13.74
C ALA A 29 -12.89 -3.65 -14.21
N VAL A 30 -12.74 -3.25 -15.47
CA VAL A 30 -11.46 -2.69 -15.99
C VAL A 30 -11.07 -1.43 -15.24
N ILE A 31 -12.01 -0.50 -15.00
CA ILE A 31 -11.74 0.71 -14.21
C ILE A 31 -11.30 0.35 -12.79
N GLY A 32 -11.99 -0.60 -12.14
CA GLY A 32 -11.63 -1.11 -10.82
C GLY A 32 -10.21 -1.69 -10.78
N MET A 33 -9.83 -2.48 -11.78
CA MET A 33 -8.48 -3.06 -11.87
C MET A 33 -7.41 -2.00 -12.14
N ILE A 34 -7.71 -0.96 -12.92
CA ILE A 34 -6.79 0.16 -13.14
C ILE A 34 -6.59 0.95 -11.84
N THR A 35 -7.67 1.26 -11.12
CA THR A 35 -7.58 2.02 -9.86
C THR A 35 -6.80 1.27 -8.79
N THR A 36 -6.99 -0.05 -8.66
CA THR A 36 -6.22 -0.87 -7.71
C THR A 36 -4.74 -0.93 -8.08
N LEU A 37 -4.40 -1.00 -9.37
CA LEU A 37 -3.00 -0.93 -9.84
C LEU A 37 -2.37 0.43 -9.52
N ILE A 38 -3.08 1.53 -9.75
CA ILE A 38 -2.61 2.88 -9.40
C ILE A 38 -2.34 2.97 -7.89
N VAL A 39 -3.27 2.50 -7.05
CA VAL A 39 -3.07 2.49 -5.59
C VAL A 39 -1.90 1.61 -5.19
N GLN A 40 -1.68 0.45 -5.82
CA GLN A 40 -0.54 -0.39 -5.49
C GLN A 40 0.81 0.21 -5.93
N LEU A 41 0.85 0.94 -7.04
CA LEU A 41 2.07 1.55 -7.56
C LEU A 41 2.43 2.85 -6.81
N PHE A 42 1.42 3.64 -6.41
CA PHE A 42 1.64 4.98 -5.86
C PHE A 42 1.19 5.14 -4.40
N GLY A 43 0.36 4.24 -3.88
CA GLY A 43 -0.08 4.23 -2.48
C GLY A 43 0.94 3.65 -1.50
N GLY A 44 2.08 3.13 -1.99
CA GLY A 44 3.18 2.61 -1.18
C GLY A 44 4.12 3.69 -0.60
N GLY A 45 3.66 4.94 -0.46
CA GLY A 45 4.47 6.08 -0.05
C GLY A 45 3.97 6.70 1.25
N ASN A 46 4.38 6.15 2.39
CA ASN A 46 4.89 6.87 3.57
C ASN A 46 5.06 5.91 4.74
N ASN A 47 6.11 5.08 4.68
CA ASN A 47 6.84 4.75 5.90
C ASN A 47 7.66 5.99 6.31
N ASN A 48 7.01 7.14 6.45
CA ASN A 48 7.53 8.20 7.29
C ASN A 48 7.41 7.65 8.71
N LEU A 49 8.34 6.77 9.06
CA LEU A 49 8.68 6.44 10.43
C LEU A 49 8.98 7.80 11.05
N THR A 50 7.97 8.41 11.66
CA THR A 50 8.11 9.58 12.50
C THR A 50 9.20 9.22 13.50
N LYS A 51 10.42 9.72 13.26
CA LYS A 51 11.54 9.49 14.17
C LYS A 51 11.18 10.18 15.47
N MET A 52 10.69 9.41 16.41
CA MET A 52 10.35 9.87 17.74
C MET A 52 11.67 10.27 18.42
N SER A 53 11.85 11.57 18.64
CA SER A 53 13.05 12.13 19.28
C SER A 53 12.67 12.62 20.67
N GLN A 54 13.06 11.86 21.69
CA GLN A 54 12.85 12.22 23.09
C GLN A 54 14.13 12.86 23.64
N LYS A 55 14.06 14.16 23.97
CA LYS A 55 15.13 14.82 24.73
C LYS A 55 14.83 14.68 26.22
N GLY A 56 15.69 13.96 26.96
CA GLY A 56 15.62 13.95 28.42
C GLY A 56 16.04 15.29 29.03
N GLY A 57 15.42 15.63 30.16
CA GLY A 57 15.65 16.89 30.86
C GLY A 57 17.03 16.98 31.52
N LYS A 58 17.44 18.20 31.89
CA LYS A 58 18.67 18.40 32.68
C LYS A 58 18.53 17.66 34.02
N ASN A 59 19.50 16.83 34.36
CA ASN A 59 19.55 15.90 35.51
C ASN A 59 18.78 14.56 35.38
N SER A 60 18.28 14.15 34.21
CA SER A 60 17.72 12.79 34.02
C SER A 60 18.72 11.83 33.39
N ILE A 61 18.86 10.62 33.94
CA ILE A 61 19.56 9.50 33.29
C ILE A 61 18.53 8.80 32.38
N ASN A 62 18.68 8.95 31.07
CA ASN A 62 17.81 8.25 30.12
C ASN A 62 18.36 6.83 29.90
N TYR A 63 17.66 5.84 30.45
CA TYR A 63 17.87 4.44 30.07
C TYR A 63 16.97 4.13 28.88
N GLN A 64 17.57 4.11 27.69
CA GLN A 64 16.93 3.53 26.52
C GLN A 64 17.46 2.10 26.41
N SER A 65 16.59 1.10 26.62
CA SER A 65 16.94 -0.26 26.22
C SER A 65 17.15 -0.24 24.71
N ASN A 66 18.20 -0.91 24.24
CA ASN A 66 18.61 -0.98 22.83
C ASN A 66 17.61 -1.78 21.97
N GLU A 67 16.33 -1.79 22.34
CA GLU A 67 15.28 -2.60 21.75
C GLU A 67 14.19 -1.71 21.15
N ASN A 68 13.57 -2.25 20.10
CA ASN A 68 12.62 -1.55 19.26
C ASN A 68 11.29 -1.36 20.01
N ILE A 69 10.96 -0.14 20.41
CA ILE A 69 9.69 0.17 21.05
C ILE A 69 8.60 0.15 19.97
N THR A 70 7.81 -0.92 19.92
CA THR A 70 6.60 -1.00 19.09
C THR A 70 5.43 -0.47 19.92
N ILE A 71 4.96 0.74 19.62
CA ILE A 71 3.72 1.28 20.20
C ILE A 71 2.56 0.78 19.33
N ASN A 72 1.72 -0.09 19.88
CA ASN A 72 0.47 -0.51 19.24
C ASN A 72 -0.65 0.40 19.77
N ASN A 73 -1.38 1.04 18.87
CA ASN A 73 -2.53 1.90 19.19
C ASN A 73 -3.81 1.07 19.27
#